data_AF-A0A955K025-F1
#
_entry.id   AF-A0A955K025-F1
#
_cell.length_a   1.000
_cell.length_b   1.000
_cell.length_c   1.000
_cell.angle_alpha   90.00
_cell.angle_beta   90.00
_cell.angle_gamma   90.00
#
_symmetry.space_group_name_H-M   'P 1'
#
loop_
_entity.id
_entity.type
_entity.pdbx_description
1 polymer ?
#
loop_
_entity_poly.entity_id
_entity_poly.type
_entity_poly.pdbx_seq_one_letter_code
_entity_poly.pdbx_strand_id
1 'polypeptide(L)' 'MEDMNLIELLDRFPDEQSCRDFIQERRWPDEITCPQCGVIGKAYKYTSGKNAGKLFKCASCRQQFT' A
#
# COMPACT_ATOMS: atom_id res chain seq x y z
N MET A 1 9.77 -22.97 -4.01
CA MET A 1 8.67 -22.06 -3.62
C MET A 1 8.48 -22.31 -2.16
N GLU A 2 8.77 -21.32 -1.32
CA GLU A 2 8.76 -21.51 0.13
C GLU A 2 7.30 -21.41 0.59
N ASP A 3 6.72 -22.54 0.96
CA ASP A 3 5.34 -22.63 1.43
C ASP A 3 5.28 -22.09 2.87
N MET A 4 4.80 -20.86 3.01
CA MET A 4 4.55 -20.24 4.32
C MET A 4 3.34 -20.90 4.96
N ASN A 5 3.50 -21.42 6.18
CA ASN A 5 2.39 -22.02 6.92
C ASN A 5 1.57 -20.95 7.65
N LEU A 6 0.40 -21.35 8.18
CA LEU A 6 -0.51 -20.41 8.85
C LEU A 6 0.11 -19.74 10.09
N ILE A 7 0.92 -20.45 10.87
CA ILE A 7 1.56 -19.91 12.08
C ILE A 7 2.57 -18.83 11.68
N GLU A 8 3.40 -19.09 10.68
CA GLU A 8 4.39 -18.13 10.16
C GLU A 8 3.74 -16.89 9.56
N LEU A 9 2.60 -17.06 8.88
CA LEU A 9 1.84 -15.95 8.32
C LEU A 9 1.29 -15.02 9.42
N LEU A 10 0.77 -15.59 10.50
CA LEU A 10 0.26 -14.82 11.65
C LEU A 10 1.39 -14.13 12.43
N ASP A 11 2.55 -14.75 12.55
CA ASP A 11 3.72 -14.15 13.20
C ASP A 11 4.29 -12.99 12.37
N ARG A 12 4.32 -13.13 11.04
CA ARG A 12 4.81 -12.10 10.12
C ARG A 12 3.86 -10.93 9.94
N PHE A 13 2.56 -11.17 10.02
CA PHE A 13 1.50 -10.16 9.85
C PHE A 13 0.54 -10.17 11.03
N PRO A 14 1.01 -9.74 12.23
CA PRO A 14 0.22 -9.78 13.45
C PRO A 14 -0.97 -8.81 13.41
N ASP A 15 -0.91 -7.81 12.54
CA ASP A 15 -1.92 -6.80 12.37
C ASP A 15 -2.10 -6.40 10.89
N GLU A 16 -3.23 -5.76 10.62
CA GLU A 16 -3.60 -5.34 9.27
C GLU A 16 -2.62 -4.30 8.68
N GLN A 17 -2.00 -3.46 9.51
CA GLN A 17 -1.08 -2.42 9.05
C GLN A 17 0.22 -3.04 8.56
N SER A 18 0.79 -3.99 9.31
CA SER A 18 1.97 -4.77 8.91
C SER A 18 1.78 -5.48 7.56
N CYS A 19 0.60 -6.07 7.34
CA CYS A 19 0.26 -6.69 6.05
C CYS A 19 0.16 -5.65 4.92
N ARG A 20 -0.49 -4.51 5.18
CA ARG A 20 -0.62 -3.43 4.18
C ARG A 20 0.73 -2.86 3.77
N ASP A 21 1.61 -2.59 4.73
CA ASP A 21 2.93 -2.02 4.45
C ASP A 21 3.78 -3.00 3.63
N PHE A 22 3.75 -4.29 3.96
CA PHE A 22 4.41 -5.33 3.14
C PHE A 22 3.88 -5.39 1.70
N ILE A 23 2.56 -5.35 1.51
CA ILE A 23 1.95 -5.33 0.17
C ILE A 23 2.34 -4.03 -0.56
N GLN A 24 2.35 -2.90 0.14
CA GLN A 24 2.69 -1.60 -0.42
C GLN A 24 4.12 -1.58 -0.94
N GLU A 25 5.10 -2.06 -0.15
CA GLU A 25 6.51 -2.17 -0.55
C GLU A 25 6.68 -3.07 -1.78
N ARG A 26 5.95 -4.19 -1.85
CA ARG A 26 6.02 -5.09 -3.02
C ARG A 26 5.36 -4.52 -4.25
N ARG A 27 4.29 -3.74 -4.08
CA ARG A 27 3.55 -3.15 -5.18
C ARG A 27 4.25 -1.94 -5.77
N TRP A 28 4.88 -1.13 -4.93
CA TRP A 28 5.60 0.09 -5.31
C TRP A 28 6.94 0.15 -4.57
N PRO A 29 7.96 -0.61 -5.03
CA PRO A 29 9.26 -0.65 -4.37
C PRO A 29 10.01 0.69 -4.45
N ASP A 30 9.81 1.45 -5.52
CA ASP A 30 10.48 2.73 -5.76
C ASP A 30 9.51 3.91 -5.60
N GLU A 31 8.62 4.09 -6.57
CA GLU A 31 7.67 5.20 -6.59
C GLU A 31 6.23 4.72 -6.80
N ILE A 32 5.31 5.41 -6.13
CA ILE A 32 3.89 5.13 -6.24
C ILE A 32 3.42 5.48 -7.65
N THR A 33 2.93 4.47 -8.36
CA THR A 33 2.33 4.62 -9.68
C THR A 33 0.81 4.61 -9.56
N CYS A 34 0.16 5.67 -10.05
CA CYS A 34 -1.29 5.77 -10.03
C CYS A 34 -1.91 4.74 -11.00
N PRO A 35 -2.75 3.79 -10.53
CA PRO A 35 -3.35 2.77 -11.39
C PRO A 35 -4.39 3.33 -12.36
N GLN A 36 -4.87 4.56 -12.15
CA GLN A 36 -5.91 5.18 -12.99
C GLN A 36 -5.33 5.99 -14.16
N CYS A 37 -4.16 6.61 -13.99
CA CYS A 37 -3.58 7.48 -15.03
C CYS A 37 -2.11 7.18 -15.35
N GLY A 38 -1.48 6.24 -14.64
CA GLY A 38 -0.10 5.82 -14.89
C GLY A 38 0.97 6.80 -14.39
N VAL A 39 0.60 7.94 -13.81
CA VAL A 39 1.61 8.89 -13.30
C VAL A 39 2.40 8.27 -12.15
N ILE A 40 3.71 8.48 -12.16
CA ILE A 40 4.67 7.96 -11.18
C ILE A 40 5.10 9.10 -10.25
N GLY A 41 5.27 8.82 -8.96
CA GLY A 41 5.81 9.76 -7.96
C GLY A 41 4.86 10.91 -7.58
N LYS A 42 3.72 11.05 -8.27
CA LYS A 42 2.72 12.11 -8.02
C LYS A 42 1.51 11.58 -7.26
N ALA A 43 1.73 10.82 -6.20
CA ALA A 43 0.68 10.39 -5.29
C ALA A 43 1.07 10.64 -3.84
N TYR A 44 0.10 11.01 -3.00
CA TYR A 44 0.30 11.23 -1.57
C TYR A 44 -0.60 10.31 -0.75
N LYS A 45 -0.06 9.82 0.37
CA LYS A 45 -0.73 8.97 1.34
C LYS A 45 -1.51 9.83 2.33
N TYR A 46 -2.71 9.42 2.70
CA TYR A 46 -3.42 10.06 3.82
C TYR A 46 -2.71 9.71 5.13
N THR A 47 -2.38 10.72 5.93
CA THR A 47 -1.66 10.55 7.21
C THR A 47 -2.55 10.71 8.44
N SER A 48 -3.80 11.15 8.27
CA SER A 48 -4.72 11.42 9.36
C SER A 48 -6.14 10.93 9.08
N GLY A 49 -6.89 10.67 10.16
CA GLY A 49 -8.26 10.17 10.12
C GLY A 49 -8.37 8.67 9.85
N LYS A 50 -9.61 8.19 9.66
CA LYS A 50 -9.95 6.76 9.47
C LYS A 50 -9.25 6.06 8.29
N ASN A 51 -8.78 6.84 7.32
CA ASN A 51 -8.12 6.36 6.11
C ASN A 51 -6.60 6.60 6.14
N ALA A 52 -6.06 7.07 7.27
CA ALA A 52 -4.63 7.21 7.47
C ALA A 52 -3.96 5.86 7.19
N GLY A 53 -2.88 5.85 6.44
CA GLY A 53 -2.18 4.59 6.16
C GLY A 53 -2.76 3.77 5.00
N LYS A 54 -4.04 3.97 4.65
CA LYS A 54 -4.80 3.04 3.80
C LYS A 54 -5.11 3.57 2.41
N LEU A 55 -5.19 4.89 2.27
CA LEU A 55 -5.63 5.53 1.04
C LEU A 55 -4.52 6.43 0.48
N PHE A 56 -4.44 6.45 -0.84
CA PHE A 56 -3.60 7.32 -1.62
C PHE A 56 -4.46 8.22 -2.49
N LYS A 57 -3.92 9.37 -2.85
CA LYS A 57 -4.53 10.27 -3.83
C LYS A 57 -3.49 10.71 -4.84
N CYS A 58 -3.85 10.57 -6.11
CA CYS A 58 -3.04 11.05 -7.21
C CYS A 58 -3.12 12.58 -7.31
N ALA A 59 -1.99 13.27 -7.36
CA ALA A 59 -1.94 14.71 -7.60
C ALA A 59 -2.29 15.09 -9.05
N SER A 60 -2.08 14.16 -10.01
CA SER A 60 -2.36 14.41 -11.44
C SER A 60 -3.85 14.26 -11.77
N CYS A 61 -4.44 13.07 -11.57
CA CYS A 61 -5.84 12.82 -11.90
C CYS A 61 -6.82 13.09 -10.73
N ARG A 62 -6.30 13.43 -9.53
CA ARG A 62 -7.08 13.70 -8.31
C ARG A 62 -7.91 12.53 -7.78
N GLN A 63 -7.83 11.36 -8.39
CA GLN A 63 -8.53 10.15 -7.96
C GLN A 63 -7.82 9.50 -6.76
N GLN A 64 -8.63 8.83 -5.93
CA GLN A 64 -8.18 8.07 -4.78
C GLN A 64 -7.97 6.60 -5.16
N PHE A 65 -7.00 5.94 -4.53
CA PHE A 65 -6.74 4.51 -4.70
C PHE A 65 -6.10 3.93 -3.42
N THR A 66 -6.08 2.60 -3.32
CA THR A 66 -5.44 1.84 -2.24
C THR A 66 -4.41 0.91 -2.85
#